data_AF-A0A9P7W4Z6-F1
#
_entry.id   AF-A0A9P7W4Z6-F1
#
_cell.length_a   1.000
_cell.length_b   1.000
_cell.length_c   1.000
_cell.angle_alpha   90.00
_cell.angle_beta   90.00
_cell.angle_gamma   90.00
#
_symmetry.space_group_name_H-M   'P 1'
#
loop_
_entity.id
_entity.type
_entity.pdbx_description
1 polymer ?
#
loop_
_entity_poly.entity_id
_entity_poly.type
_entity_poly.pdbx_seq_one_letter_code
_entity_poly.pdbx_strand_id
1 'polypeptide(L)'
;MDYSHQTVIYVLSSCKNDDAGDLVAIGGEHSVQVLLVKETGCESLATFHIGSRITAIAWSPKTVSPSSSDGWIIELAAAGVDYGLHLLTKLPKNEETVFHFGGGLSGHHGKVNDMCFGGGRGSDASRYIATVSDDKMLMVWDLLPSVDTASMLASPMGQSGTASPPPRTQPTAYVIAFPHPLTSINSHPSTSKEFLVSDCRGSIFLTDWRSDPDDPDPDSWHNSSLVELVEPHALSEASLGRSLQWSGSVAWQRDSANILGAVYGSRFSIWDLSKLQGGKPLAAGNSFPEGGDKFRWCHSYPDYFAISTQSPAKGALVHVHNMNYVHTQPEIFTVASRPHLVRDFDFLGLRGIPRLAVAVARTVVIFPIGVEP
;
A
#
# COMPACT_ATOMS: atom_id res chain seq x y z
N MET A 1 -11.17 -14.80 -14.66
CA MET A 1 -9.83 -15.23 -15.09
C MET A 1 -9.08 -15.59 -13.84
N ASP A 2 -8.45 -16.76 -13.81
CA ASP A 2 -7.86 -17.28 -12.57
C ASP A 2 -6.39 -17.59 -12.80
N TYR A 3 -5.56 -17.25 -11.82
CA TYR A 3 -4.14 -17.58 -11.79
C TYR A 3 -3.79 -18.30 -10.49
N SER A 4 -3.10 -19.43 -10.59
CA SER A 4 -2.70 -20.23 -9.43
C SER A 4 -1.24 -19.97 -9.06
N HIS A 5 -1.03 -19.49 -7.84
CA HIS A 5 0.28 -19.31 -7.22
C HIS A 5 0.72 -20.58 -6.48
N GLN A 6 2.03 -20.78 -6.33
CA GLN A 6 2.58 -22.00 -5.70
C GLN A 6 2.28 -22.06 -4.20
N THR A 7 2.32 -20.92 -3.53
CA THR A 7 2.05 -20.77 -2.08
C THR A 7 0.77 -19.98 -1.83
N VAL A 8 0.35 -19.91 -0.57
CA VAL A 8 -0.67 -18.95 -0.13
C VAL A 8 -0.21 -17.53 -0.48
N ILE A 9 -1.15 -16.73 -0.94
CA ILE A 9 -1.00 -15.32 -1.27
C ILE A 9 -1.44 -14.51 -0.06
N TYR A 10 -0.58 -13.61 0.39
CA TYR A 10 -0.80 -12.75 1.54
C TYR A 10 -1.02 -11.29 1.16
N VAL A 11 -0.47 -10.86 0.03
CA VAL A 11 -0.53 -9.47 -0.45
C VAL A 11 -0.78 -9.48 -1.95
N LEU A 12 -1.63 -8.58 -2.42
CA LEU A 12 -1.88 -8.33 -3.83
C LEU A 12 -1.89 -6.82 -4.07
N SER A 13 -1.08 -6.36 -5.03
CA SER A 13 -1.00 -4.94 -5.38
C SER A 13 -1.01 -4.77 -6.90
N SER A 14 -1.99 -4.05 -7.43
CA SER A 14 -2.05 -3.73 -8.86
C SER A 14 -1.25 -2.46 -9.12
N CYS A 15 -0.47 -2.43 -10.20
CA CYS A 15 0.29 -1.24 -10.54
C CYS A 15 -0.66 -0.14 -11.03
N LYS A 16 -0.44 1.08 -10.55
CA LYS A 16 -1.30 2.23 -10.85
C LYS A 16 -0.66 3.20 -11.85
N ASN A 17 0.57 2.93 -12.29
CA ASN A 17 1.23 3.77 -13.28
C ASN A 17 0.50 3.69 -14.62
N ASP A 18 0.46 4.80 -15.35
CA ASP A 18 -0.34 4.91 -16.58
C ASP A 18 0.17 3.99 -17.70
N ASP A 19 1.44 3.62 -17.66
CA ASP A 19 2.17 2.75 -18.58
C ASP A 19 2.39 1.33 -18.04
N ALA A 20 1.79 0.98 -16.91
CA ALA A 20 1.91 -0.34 -16.30
C ALA A 20 0.62 -0.86 -15.64
N GLY A 21 -0.54 -0.31 -16.00
CA GLY A 21 -1.83 -0.66 -15.40
C GLY A 21 -2.28 -2.12 -15.60
N ASP A 22 -1.58 -2.88 -16.44
CA ASP A 22 -1.75 -4.31 -16.69
C ASP A 22 -0.90 -5.21 -15.78
N LEU A 23 -0.13 -4.64 -14.86
CA LEU A 23 0.73 -5.41 -13.95
C LEU A 23 0.10 -5.63 -12.57
N VAL A 24 0.30 -6.82 -12.02
CA VAL A 24 -0.12 -7.20 -10.66
C VAL A 24 1.03 -7.88 -9.93
N ALA A 25 1.32 -7.45 -8.70
CA ALA A 25 2.31 -8.08 -7.84
C ALA A 25 1.60 -8.92 -6.77
N ILE A 26 2.15 -10.10 -6.50
CA ILE A 26 1.64 -11.09 -5.57
C ILE A 26 2.74 -11.42 -4.56
N GLY A 27 2.44 -11.24 -3.28
CA GLY A 27 3.31 -11.64 -2.18
C GLY A 27 2.93 -13.00 -1.61
N GLY A 28 3.84 -13.97 -1.66
CA GLY A 28 3.66 -15.32 -1.14
C GLY A 28 4.39 -15.60 0.19
N GLU A 29 4.67 -16.88 0.46
CA GLU A 29 5.38 -17.31 1.68
C GLU A 29 6.88 -17.00 1.65
N HIS A 30 7.47 -16.86 0.46
CA HIS A 30 8.93 -16.68 0.32
C HIS A 30 9.33 -15.85 -0.91
N SER A 31 8.37 -15.31 -1.66
CA SER A 31 8.64 -14.63 -2.92
C SER A 31 7.60 -13.59 -3.27
N VAL A 32 8.01 -12.63 -4.10
CA VAL A 32 7.10 -11.75 -4.83
C VAL A 32 7.09 -12.15 -6.29
N GLN A 33 5.90 -12.40 -6.84
CA GLN A 33 5.71 -12.69 -8.26
C GLN A 33 4.99 -11.52 -8.93
N VAL A 34 5.49 -11.11 -10.10
CA VAL A 34 4.86 -10.08 -10.93
C VAL A 34 4.19 -10.73 -12.12
N LEU A 35 2.91 -10.45 -12.29
CA LEU A 35 2.08 -10.92 -13.38
C LEU A 35 1.79 -9.81 -14.38
N LEU A 36 1.77 -10.18 -15.65
CA LEU A 36 1.19 -9.42 -16.76
C LEU A 36 -0.23 -9.93 -17.02
N VAL A 37 -1.22 -9.07 -16.83
CA VAL A 37 -2.63 -9.36 -17.12
C VAL A 37 -2.88 -9.11 -18.60
N LYS A 38 -3.18 -10.18 -19.34
CA LYS A 38 -3.61 -10.12 -20.74
C LYS A 38 -5.12 -10.19 -20.84
N GLU A 39 -5.66 -10.15 -22.05
CA GLU A 39 -7.10 -10.25 -22.28
C GLU A 39 -7.69 -11.58 -21.79
N THR A 40 -6.97 -12.69 -22.04
CA THR A 40 -7.46 -14.06 -21.82
C THR A 40 -6.68 -14.87 -20.77
N GLY A 41 -5.57 -14.34 -20.24
CA GLY A 41 -4.83 -14.98 -19.14
C GLY A 41 -3.89 -14.04 -18.39
N CYS A 42 -3.18 -14.59 -17.41
CA CYS A 42 -2.05 -13.94 -16.74
C CYS A 42 -0.75 -14.67 -17.10
N GLU A 43 0.34 -13.91 -17.27
CA GLU A 43 1.68 -14.44 -17.48
C GLU A 43 2.61 -13.96 -16.37
N SER A 44 3.45 -14.87 -15.83
CA SER A 44 4.47 -14.49 -14.85
C SER A 44 5.66 -13.82 -15.54
N LEU A 45 5.90 -12.54 -15.24
CA LEU A 45 7.04 -11.77 -15.78
C LEU A 45 8.31 -11.87 -14.94
N ALA A 46 8.18 -11.92 -13.61
CA ALA A 46 9.32 -11.94 -12.70
C ALA A 46 8.95 -12.67 -11.40
N THR A 47 9.92 -13.35 -10.80
CA THR A 47 9.78 -13.96 -9.47
C THR A 47 11.00 -13.64 -8.61
N PHE A 48 10.79 -12.85 -7.57
CA PHE A 48 11.83 -12.43 -6.64
C PHE A 48 11.81 -13.33 -5.41
N HIS A 49 12.88 -14.10 -5.20
CA HIS A 49 13.02 -14.96 -4.02
C HIS A 49 13.58 -14.17 -2.85
N ILE A 50 12.72 -13.89 -1.87
CA ILE A 50 13.06 -13.10 -0.67
C ILE A 50 13.43 -14.00 0.50
N GLY A 51 12.81 -15.20 0.59
CA GLY A 51 13.05 -16.15 1.68
C GLY A 51 12.24 -15.89 2.96
N SER A 52 11.38 -14.86 2.96
CA SER A 52 10.44 -14.56 4.05
C SER A 52 9.04 -14.27 3.49
N ARG A 53 8.01 -14.45 4.34
CA ARG A 53 6.62 -14.21 3.96
C ARG A 53 6.38 -12.72 3.77
N ILE A 54 5.77 -12.38 2.64
CA ILE A 54 5.53 -10.99 2.26
C ILE A 54 4.35 -10.41 3.01
N THR A 55 4.49 -9.19 3.53
CA THR A 55 3.46 -8.50 4.32
C THR A 55 2.97 -7.20 3.68
N ALA A 56 3.78 -6.55 2.85
CA ALA A 56 3.38 -5.37 2.09
C ALA A 56 4.16 -5.26 0.77
N ILE A 57 3.57 -4.62 -0.24
CA ILE A 57 4.18 -4.37 -1.56
C ILE A 57 3.80 -2.96 -2.04
N ALA A 58 4.78 -2.20 -2.54
CA ALA A 58 4.57 -0.93 -3.22
C ALA A 58 5.25 -0.87 -4.59
N TRP A 59 4.50 -0.44 -5.59
CA TRP A 59 5.02 -0.18 -6.93
C TRP A 59 5.82 1.12 -6.99
N SER A 60 7.01 1.08 -7.61
CA SER A 60 7.75 2.30 -7.93
C SER A 60 7.07 3.05 -9.09
N PRO A 61 7.03 4.39 -9.04
CA PRO A 61 6.62 5.23 -10.16
C PRO A 61 7.48 5.04 -11.43
N LYS A 62 8.65 4.38 -11.32
CA LYS A 62 9.50 4.05 -12.47
C LYS A 62 9.03 2.82 -13.25
N THR A 63 8.13 2.02 -12.69
CA THR A 63 7.70 0.77 -13.35
C THR A 63 6.98 1.08 -14.65
N VAL A 64 7.40 0.41 -15.72
CA VAL A 64 6.82 0.44 -17.07
C VAL A 64 6.53 -0.99 -17.49
N SER A 65 5.35 -1.25 -18.08
CA SER A 65 4.99 -2.59 -18.54
C SER A 65 5.61 -2.96 -19.89
N PRO A 66 5.92 -4.25 -20.12
CA PRO A 66 6.28 -4.77 -21.44
C PRO A 66 5.25 -4.48 -22.53
N SER A 67 3.97 -4.34 -22.19
CA SER A 67 2.92 -3.98 -23.16
C SER A 67 3.01 -2.52 -23.64
N SER A 68 3.73 -1.68 -22.91
CA SER A 68 3.80 -0.23 -23.15
C SER A 68 5.13 0.20 -23.79
N SER A 69 6.22 -0.52 -23.51
CA SER A 69 7.56 -0.18 -24.04
C SER A 69 8.49 -1.39 -24.09
N ASP A 70 9.36 -1.46 -25.10
CA ASP A 70 10.45 -2.44 -25.19
C ASP A 70 11.52 -2.24 -24.10
N GLY A 71 11.68 -0.99 -23.64
CA GLY A 71 12.57 -0.60 -22.55
C GLY A 71 11.91 -0.68 -21.19
N TRP A 72 11.02 -1.65 -20.99
CA TRP A 72 10.27 -1.81 -19.75
C TRP A 72 11.19 -2.07 -18.55
N ILE A 73 10.73 -1.67 -17.37
CA ILE A 73 11.41 -1.89 -16.09
C ILE A 73 10.35 -2.22 -15.06
N ILE A 74 10.60 -3.25 -14.27
CA ILE A 74 9.80 -3.58 -13.09
C ILE A 74 10.62 -3.14 -11.88
N GLU A 75 10.09 -2.20 -11.10
CA GLU A 75 10.67 -1.78 -9.83
C GLU A 75 9.57 -1.70 -8.77
N LEU A 76 9.72 -2.46 -7.69
CA LEU A 76 8.79 -2.44 -6.57
C LEU A 76 9.56 -2.68 -5.28
N ALA A 77 8.96 -2.29 -4.17
CA ALA A 77 9.46 -2.61 -2.85
C ALA A 77 8.53 -3.59 -2.16
N ALA A 78 9.10 -4.45 -1.32
CA ALA A 78 8.37 -5.43 -0.55
C ALA A 78 8.88 -5.48 0.89
N ALA A 79 7.99 -5.75 1.82
CA ALA A 79 8.33 -6.00 3.22
C ALA A 79 8.11 -7.47 3.57
N GLY A 80 9.04 -8.03 4.34
CA GLY A 80 8.97 -9.37 4.89
C GLY A 80 8.42 -9.39 6.32
N VAL A 81 7.94 -10.55 6.75
CA VAL A 81 7.51 -10.82 8.14
C VAL A 81 8.66 -10.69 9.14
N ASP A 82 9.89 -10.81 8.67
CA ASP A 82 11.14 -10.61 9.41
C ASP A 82 11.56 -9.13 9.54
N TYR A 83 10.66 -8.21 9.16
CA TYR A 83 10.83 -6.75 9.23
C TYR A 83 11.87 -6.19 8.23
N GLY A 84 12.44 -7.06 7.39
CA GLY A 84 13.30 -6.69 6.28
C GLY A 84 12.53 -6.02 5.15
N LEU A 85 13.18 -5.07 4.46
CA LEU A 85 12.66 -4.42 3.27
C LEU A 85 13.52 -4.80 2.06
N HIS A 86 12.88 -4.90 0.91
CA HIS A 86 13.53 -5.35 -0.31
C HIS A 86 13.12 -4.44 -1.46
N LEU A 87 14.10 -3.88 -2.16
CA LEU A 87 13.87 -3.22 -3.44
C LEU A 87 14.15 -4.24 -4.54
N LEU A 88 13.13 -4.50 -5.35
CA LEU A 88 13.10 -5.53 -6.37
C LEU A 88 13.17 -4.87 -7.74
N THR A 89 14.07 -5.35 -8.60
CA THR A 89 14.22 -4.79 -9.95
C THR A 89 14.37 -5.89 -10.99
N LYS A 90 13.62 -5.77 -12.09
CA LYS A 90 13.78 -6.63 -13.28
C LYS A 90 13.82 -5.76 -14.53
N LEU A 91 14.85 -5.98 -15.34
CA LEU A 91 14.98 -5.43 -16.69
C LEU A 91 14.73 -6.54 -17.73
N PRO A 92 14.48 -6.22 -19.02
CA PRO A 92 14.01 -7.19 -20.00
C PRO A 92 14.95 -8.39 -20.20
N LYS A 93 16.26 -8.15 -20.16
CA LYS A 93 17.30 -9.17 -20.43
C LYS A 93 18.16 -9.52 -19.21
N ASN A 94 17.90 -8.89 -18.07
CA ASN A 94 18.70 -9.10 -16.86
C ASN A 94 17.96 -10.04 -15.92
N GLU A 95 18.69 -10.70 -15.03
CA GLU A 95 18.09 -11.46 -13.94
C GLU A 95 17.40 -10.52 -12.93
N GLU A 96 16.48 -11.10 -12.16
CA GLU A 96 15.85 -10.47 -11.02
C GLU A 96 16.90 -10.02 -10.00
N THR A 97 16.87 -8.74 -9.64
CA THR A 97 17.74 -8.17 -8.60
C THR A 97 16.92 -7.94 -7.34
N VAL A 98 17.45 -8.41 -6.19
CA VAL A 98 16.86 -8.18 -4.86
C VAL A 98 17.88 -7.42 -4.03
N PHE A 99 17.57 -6.17 -3.70
CA PHE A 99 18.38 -5.34 -2.82
C PHE A 99 17.72 -5.25 -1.44
N HIS A 100 18.34 -5.88 -0.44
CA HIS A 100 17.86 -5.84 0.94
C HIS A 100 18.28 -4.54 1.63
N PHE A 101 17.35 -3.92 2.34
CA PHE A 101 17.56 -2.76 3.20
C PHE A 101 16.59 -2.79 4.38
N GLY A 102 16.77 -1.88 5.33
CA GLY A 102 15.99 -1.93 6.57
C GLY A 102 16.27 -3.18 7.40
N GLY A 103 15.52 -3.35 8.48
CA GLY A 103 15.76 -4.38 9.49
C GLY A 103 16.91 -4.05 10.46
N GLY A 104 17.22 -5.02 11.34
CA GLY A 104 18.24 -4.87 12.38
C GLY A 104 17.90 -3.76 13.38
N LEU A 105 18.90 -2.91 13.68
CA LEU A 105 18.74 -1.76 14.59
C LEU A 105 18.20 -0.50 13.91
N SER A 106 18.17 -0.47 12.57
CA SER A 106 17.84 0.71 11.76
C SER A 106 16.46 0.65 11.12
N GLY A 107 15.74 -0.46 11.25
CA GLY A 107 14.42 -0.65 10.67
C GLY A 107 13.34 -0.92 11.69
N HIS A 108 12.20 -1.40 11.20
CA HIS A 108 11.06 -1.72 12.03
C HIS A 108 11.37 -2.85 13.02
N HIS A 109 10.72 -2.79 14.18
CA HIS A 109 10.75 -3.80 15.23
C HIS A 109 9.40 -4.53 15.36
N GLY A 110 8.50 -4.28 14.42
CA GLY A 110 7.18 -4.91 14.30
C GLY A 110 6.87 -5.21 12.85
N LYS A 111 5.79 -5.96 12.62
CA LYS A 111 5.35 -6.32 11.28
C LYS A 111 5.00 -5.05 10.50
N VAL A 112 5.59 -4.90 9.31
CA VAL A 112 5.19 -3.87 8.36
C VAL A 112 3.83 -4.24 7.78
N ASN A 113 2.84 -3.38 7.98
CA ASN A 113 1.44 -3.62 7.60
C ASN A 113 1.09 -3.08 6.23
N ASP A 114 1.73 -1.98 5.82
CA ASP A 114 1.51 -1.36 4.53
C ASP A 114 2.70 -0.49 4.14
N MET A 115 2.81 -0.17 2.85
CA MET A 115 3.89 0.66 2.33
C MET A 115 3.49 1.36 1.03
N CYS A 116 4.10 2.52 0.75
CA CYS A 116 3.92 3.22 -0.51
C CYS A 116 5.19 3.99 -0.91
N PHE A 117 5.39 4.21 -2.21
CA PHE A 117 6.38 5.20 -2.66
C PHE A 117 5.87 6.63 -2.41
N GLY A 118 6.78 7.60 -2.47
CA GLY A 118 6.43 9.02 -2.43
C GLY A 118 5.43 9.39 -3.53
N GLY A 119 4.48 10.25 -3.19
CA GLY A 119 3.46 10.70 -4.11
C GLY A 119 3.90 11.82 -5.05
N GLY A 120 2.95 12.39 -5.79
CA GLY A 120 3.19 13.45 -6.77
C GLY A 120 3.77 12.98 -8.10
N ARG A 121 4.00 13.94 -9.00
CA ARG A 121 4.61 13.72 -10.33
C ARG A 121 6.11 14.07 -10.39
N GLY A 122 6.70 14.42 -9.25
CA GLY A 122 8.10 14.85 -9.17
C GLY A 122 9.08 13.68 -9.27
N SER A 123 10.33 13.98 -9.62
CA SER A 123 11.44 13.01 -9.63
C SER A 123 11.64 12.30 -8.29
N ASP A 124 11.30 12.99 -7.20
CA ASP A 124 11.40 12.52 -5.82
C ASP A 124 10.43 11.38 -5.49
N ALA A 125 9.35 11.18 -6.26
CA ALA A 125 8.34 10.15 -5.98
C ALA A 125 8.96 8.73 -5.90
N SER A 126 9.96 8.46 -6.76
CA SER A 126 10.70 7.19 -6.79
C SER A 126 11.84 7.09 -5.78
N ARG A 127 12.19 8.19 -5.11
CA ARG A 127 13.32 8.26 -4.17
C ARG A 127 12.92 7.81 -2.76
N TYR A 128 11.69 8.08 -2.36
CA TYR A 128 11.23 7.81 -1.01
C TYR A 128 10.22 6.68 -0.95
N ILE A 129 10.33 5.85 0.08
CA ILE A 129 9.34 4.83 0.44
C ILE A 129 8.90 5.11 1.86
N ALA A 130 7.60 5.07 2.12
CA ALA A 130 7.06 5.10 3.46
C ALA A 130 6.52 3.73 3.86
N THR A 131 6.79 3.34 5.11
CA THR A 131 6.36 2.07 5.71
C THR A 131 5.69 2.32 7.05
N VAL A 132 4.65 1.55 7.35
CA VAL A 132 3.91 1.62 8.62
C VAL A 132 3.85 0.25 9.29
N SER A 133 3.91 0.22 10.62
CA SER A 133 4.17 -1.02 11.37
C SER A 133 3.45 -1.11 12.71
N ASP A 134 3.38 -2.34 13.23
CA ASP A 134 2.92 -2.67 14.58
C ASP A 134 3.75 -2.01 15.69
N ASP A 135 5.00 -1.64 15.39
CA ASP A 135 5.87 -0.90 16.30
C ASP A 135 5.48 0.58 16.48
N LYS A 136 4.37 0.99 15.87
CA LYS A 136 3.80 2.35 15.93
C LYS A 136 4.66 3.40 15.24
N MET A 137 5.56 2.98 14.36
CA MET A 137 6.40 3.90 13.60
C MET A 137 5.90 4.01 12.16
N LEU A 138 5.87 5.25 11.67
CA LEU A 138 6.00 5.58 10.27
C LEU A 138 7.49 5.80 9.99
N MET A 139 8.04 5.09 9.00
CA MET A 139 9.41 5.32 8.55
C MET A 139 9.40 5.74 7.08
N VAL A 140 10.06 6.85 6.76
CA VAL A 140 10.28 7.32 5.38
C VAL A 140 11.74 7.08 5.00
N TRP A 141 11.95 6.19 4.05
CA TRP A 141 13.24 5.71 3.59
C TRP A 141 13.71 6.50 2.37
N ASP A 142 14.87 7.16 2.45
CA ASP A 142 15.55 7.71 1.30
C ASP A 142 16.39 6.63 0.61
N LEU A 143 15.98 6.22 -0.59
CA LEU A 143 16.67 5.18 -1.38
C LEU A 143 17.93 5.67 -2.09
N LEU A 144 18.17 6.99 -2.11
CA LEU A 144 19.30 7.66 -2.75
C LEU A 144 19.87 8.73 -1.80
N PRO A 145 20.42 8.32 -0.64
CA PRO A 145 21.04 9.27 0.28
C PRO A 145 22.30 9.87 -0.35
N SER A 146 22.53 11.16 -0.12
CA SER A 146 23.71 11.88 -0.63
C SER A 146 25.00 11.57 0.14
N VAL A 147 24.90 10.91 1.30
CA VAL A 147 26.02 10.62 2.19
C VAL A 147 26.18 9.10 2.32
N ASP A 148 27.31 8.57 1.84
CA ASP A 148 27.74 7.22 2.17
C ASP A 148 28.17 7.17 3.64
N THR A 149 27.25 6.89 4.56
CA THR A 149 27.57 6.66 5.98
C THR A 149 28.57 5.50 6.17
N ALA A 150 28.62 4.55 5.23
CA ALA A 150 29.63 3.49 5.20
C ALA A 150 31.07 4.02 4.99
N SER A 151 31.25 5.14 4.27
CA SER A 151 32.56 5.77 4.05
C SER A 151 33.10 6.47 5.30
N MET A 152 32.23 6.86 6.24
CA MET A 152 32.60 7.53 7.49
C MET A 152 33.10 6.55 8.57
N LEU A 153 32.72 5.27 8.47
CA LEU A 153 33.14 4.20 9.41
C LEU A 153 34.34 3.38 8.90
N ALA A 154 34.69 3.50 7.62
CA ALA A 154 35.86 2.84 7.05
C ALA A 154 37.13 3.62 7.44
N SER A 155 37.91 3.07 8.37
CA SER A 155 39.28 3.53 8.63
C SER A 155 40.12 3.42 7.35
N PRO A 156 41.03 4.37 7.06
CA PRO A 156 41.77 4.40 5.80
C PRO A 156 42.86 3.31 5.81
N MET A 157 42.54 2.13 5.31
CA MET A 157 43.55 1.10 5.03
C MET A 157 43.31 0.43 3.67
N GLY A 158 44.23 0.71 2.74
CA GLY A 158 44.64 -0.22 1.68
C GLY A 158 43.80 -0.25 0.41
N GLN A 159 44.33 0.37 -0.65
CA GLN A 159 43.92 0.16 -2.04
C GLN A 159 44.15 -1.30 -2.48
N SER A 160 43.26 -1.88 -3.31
CA SER A 160 43.63 -2.58 -4.57
C SER A 160 42.44 -3.26 -5.25
N GLY A 161 42.41 -3.19 -6.59
CA GLY A 161 41.99 -4.30 -7.46
C GLY A 161 40.51 -4.44 -7.84
N THR A 162 40.24 -4.30 -9.14
CA THR A 162 38.97 -4.58 -9.87
C THR A 162 37.82 -3.62 -9.59
N ALA A 163 37.52 -2.75 -10.56
CA ALA A 163 36.38 -1.83 -10.49
C ALA A 163 35.07 -2.61 -10.73
N SER A 164 34.62 -3.34 -9.70
CA SER A 164 33.19 -3.59 -9.54
C SER A 164 32.48 -2.24 -9.41
N PRO A 165 31.30 -2.05 -10.00
CA PRO A 165 30.51 -0.84 -9.75
C PRO A 165 30.37 -0.64 -8.24
N PRO A 166 30.41 0.62 -7.74
CA PRO A 166 30.32 0.87 -6.31
C PRO A 166 29.03 0.24 -5.76
N PRO A 167 29.10 -0.41 -4.58
CA PRO A 167 27.93 -0.98 -3.96
C PRO A 167 26.88 0.11 -3.73
N ARG A 168 25.60 -0.21 -3.97
CA ARG A 168 24.50 0.72 -3.74
C ARG A 168 24.50 1.18 -2.28
N THR A 169 24.42 2.49 -2.06
CA THR A 169 24.33 3.07 -0.72
C THR A 169 23.09 2.56 0.03
N GLN A 170 23.26 2.27 1.31
CA GLN A 170 22.16 1.82 2.17
C GLN A 170 21.16 2.97 2.41
N PRO A 171 19.86 2.74 2.24
CA PRO A 171 18.82 3.72 2.52
C PRO A 171 18.85 4.22 3.96
N THR A 172 18.47 5.49 4.17
CA THR A 172 18.34 6.11 5.49
C THR A 172 16.88 6.37 5.83
N ALA A 173 16.46 6.13 7.07
CA ALA A 173 15.08 6.32 7.51
C ALA A 173 14.89 7.60 8.33
N TYR A 174 13.83 8.35 8.02
CA TYR A 174 13.22 9.36 8.87
C TYR A 174 12.08 8.70 9.65
N VAL A 175 12.07 8.83 10.98
CA VAL A 175 11.16 8.08 11.85
C VAL A 175 10.17 9.03 12.51
N ILE A 176 8.88 8.70 12.45
CA ILE A 176 7.78 9.43 13.08
C ILE A 176 6.99 8.44 13.94
N ALA A 177 6.87 8.75 15.23
CA ALA A 177 6.20 7.89 16.21
C ALA A 177 4.71 8.22 16.34
N PHE A 178 3.88 7.19 16.44
CA PHE A 178 2.43 7.28 16.64
C PHE A 178 2.00 6.62 17.95
N PRO A 179 0.84 6.99 18.51
CA PRO A 179 0.35 6.44 19.78
C PRO A 179 -0.03 4.95 19.66
N HIS A 180 -0.41 4.50 18.47
CA HIS A 180 -0.99 3.19 18.20
C HIS A 180 -0.37 2.52 16.97
N PRO A 181 -0.42 1.18 16.89
CA PRO A 181 -0.03 0.41 15.70
C PRO A 181 -0.69 0.96 14.44
N LEU A 182 0.11 1.11 13.39
CA LEU A 182 -0.35 1.68 12.13
C LEU A 182 -0.73 0.57 11.14
N THR A 183 -1.85 0.75 10.45
CA THR A 183 -2.52 -0.31 9.68
C THR A 183 -2.46 -0.11 8.17
N SER A 184 -2.51 1.13 7.69
CA SER A 184 -2.41 1.44 6.27
C SER A 184 -1.77 2.79 6.00
N ILE A 185 -1.21 2.95 4.80
CA ILE A 185 -0.59 4.19 4.35
C ILE A 185 -0.90 4.45 2.88
N ASN A 186 -1.08 5.72 2.54
CA ASN A 186 -1.23 6.16 1.16
C ASN A 186 -0.51 7.48 0.91
N SER A 187 0.16 7.59 -0.23
CA SER A 187 0.85 8.80 -0.65
C SER A 187 -0.12 9.83 -1.20
N HIS A 188 0.10 11.11 -0.89
CA HIS A 188 -0.65 12.20 -1.51
C HIS A 188 -0.45 12.20 -3.05
N PRO A 189 -1.52 12.24 -3.89
CA PRO A 189 -1.42 12.15 -5.34
C PRO A 189 -0.66 13.31 -5.99
N SER A 190 -0.69 14.50 -5.38
CA SER A 190 -0.01 15.71 -5.90
C SER A 190 1.36 16.04 -5.29
N THR A 191 1.75 15.51 -4.12
CA THR A 191 3.00 15.87 -3.44
C THR A 191 3.69 14.64 -2.84
N SER A 192 5.02 14.68 -2.76
CA SER A 192 5.82 13.64 -2.11
C SER A 192 6.02 13.87 -0.61
N LYS A 193 5.56 15.01 -0.07
CA LYS A 193 5.79 15.43 1.33
C LYS A 193 4.75 14.90 2.30
N GLU A 194 3.59 14.48 1.80
CA GLU A 194 2.44 14.17 2.65
C GLU A 194 2.02 12.71 2.48
N PHE A 195 1.78 12.07 3.62
CA PHE A 195 1.23 10.73 3.69
C PHE A 195 -0.07 10.73 4.48
N LEU A 196 -1.01 9.89 4.07
CA LEU A 196 -2.18 9.56 4.86
C LEU A 196 -1.96 8.23 5.53
N VAL A 197 -2.13 8.21 6.84
CA VAL A 197 -1.83 7.07 7.69
C VAL A 197 -3.06 6.76 8.53
N SER A 198 -3.39 5.47 8.70
CA SER A 198 -4.40 5.04 9.66
C SER A 198 -3.80 4.18 10.76
N ASP A 199 -4.36 4.27 11.96
CA ASP A 199 -4.02 3.36 13.05
C ASP A 199 -5.03 2.22 13.24
N CYS A 200 -4.77 1.34 14.19
CA CYS A 200 -5.62 0.21 14.54
C CYS A 200 -6.87 0.57 15.35
N ARG A 201 -7.09 1.86 15.64
CA ARG A 201 -8.25 2.39 16.39
C ARG A 201 -9.19 3.23 15.53
N GLY A 202 -8.87 3.38 14.24
CA GLY A 202 -9.67 4.13 13.28
C GLY A 202 -9.37 5.63 13.27
N SER A 203 -8.26 6.05 13.87
CA SER A 203 -7.72 7.39 13.65
C SER A 203 -6.99 7.45 12.31
N ILE A 204 -7.14 8.58 11.63
CA ILE A 204 -6.53 8.87 10.34
C ILE A 204 -5.74 10.16 10.49
N PHE A 205 -4.49 10.14 10.04
CA PHE A 205 -3.54 11.23 10.16
C PHE A 205 -3.06 11.63 8.77
N LEU A 206 -3.15 12.92 8.45
CA LEU A 206 -2.42 13.52 7.34
C LEU A 206 -1.09 14.02 7.88
N THR A 207 0.02 13.42 7.47
CA THR A 207 1.36 13.69 8.04
C THR A 207 2.27 14.30 6.98
N ASP A 208 2.81 15.49 7.27
CA ASP A 208 3.95 16.04 6.53
C ASP A 208 5.25 15.53 7.18
N TRP A 209 6.05 14.80 6.41
CA TRP A 209 7.32 14.23 6.89
C TRP A 209 8.54 15.09 6.52
N ARG A 210 8.33 16.15 5.73
CA ARG A 210 9.39 17.02 5.18
C ARG A 210 9.37 18.43 5.77
N SER A 211 8.64 18.65 6.86
CA SER A 211 8.58 19.96 7.52
C SER A 211 9.98 20.43 7.93
N ASP A 212 10.32 21.67 7.60
CA ASP A 212 11.67 22.24 7.70
C ASP A 212 12.11 22.39 9.17
N PRO A 213 13.23 21.78 9.61
CA PRO A 213 13.72 21.95 10.97
C PRO A 213 14.22 23.38 11.28
N ASP A 214 14.43 24.22 10.25
CA ASP A 214 14.89 25.61 10.40
C ASP A 214 13.74 26.64 10.51
N ASP A 215 12.47 26.21 10.58
CA ASP A 215 11.33 27.11 10.83
C ASP A 215 11.37 27.59 12.31
N PRO A 216 11.61 28.89 12.58
CA PRO A 216 11.98 29.38 13.91
C PRO A 216 10.82 29.50 14.90
N ASP A 217 9.63 28.96 14.59
CA ASP A 217 8.49 28.95 15.50
C ASP A 217 8.68 27.85 16.58
N PRO A 218 8.92 28.20 17.85
CA PRO A 218 9.24 27.25 18.92
C PRO A 218 8.04 26.40 19.39
N ASP A 219 6.85 26.63 18.83
CA ASP A 219 5.65 25.82 19.01
C ASP A 219 5.40 24.86 17.82
N SER A 220 6.30 24.80 16.83
CA SER A 220 6.17 23.88 15.70
C SER A 220 6.56 22.46 16.14
N TRP A 221 5.56 21.61 16.37
CA TRP A 221 5.76 20.18 16.57
C TRP A 221 6.49 19.61 15.35
N HIS A 222 7.79 19.32 15.50
CA HIS A 222 8.61 18.64 14.50
C HIS A 222 7.88 17.37 14.01
N ASN A 223 7.56 17.32 12.72
CA ASN A 223 6.70 16.33 12.04
C ASN A 223 5.23 16.40 12.49
N SER A 224 4.50 17.41 12.00
CA SER A 224 3.12 17.66 12.40
C SER A 224 2.15 16.75 11.64
N SER A 225 1.32 16.03 12.38
CA SER A 225 0.03 15.58 11.84
C SER A 225 -0.78 16.84 11.49
N LEU A 226 -0.84 17.18 10.21
CA LEU A 226 -1.55 18.33 9.66
C LEU A 226 -3.05 18.26 9.99
N VAL A 227 -3.63 17.06 9.93
CA VAL A 227 -5.04 16.81 10.20
C VAL A 227 -5.19 15.44 10.86
N GLU A 228 -5.91 15.38 11.97
CA GLU A 228 -6.40 14.13 12.56
C GLU A 228 -7.92 14.01 12.32
N LEU A 229 -8.33 12.93 11.68
CA LEU A 229 -9.72 12.59 11.45
C LEU A 229 -10.05 11.31 12.20
N VAL A 230 -11.11 11.34 13.00
CA VAL A 230 -11.63 10.16 13.68
C VAL A 230 -13.14 10.14 13.51
N GLU A 231 -13.67 9.03 13.03
CA GLU A 231 -15.12 8.85 13.01
C GLU A 231 -15.63 8.57 14.44
N PRO A 232 -16.70 9.24 14.91
CA PRO A 232 -17.13 9.11 16.31
C PRO A 232 -17.46 7.70 16.79
N HIS A 233 -17.98 6.83 15.92
CA HIS A 233 -18.23 5.43 16.25
C HIS A 233 -16.91 4.64 16.35
N ALA A 234 -15.92 4.92 15.51
CA ALA A 234 -14.58 4.37 15.69
C ALA A 234 -13.98 4.74 17.06
N LEU A 235 -14.06 6.02 17.44
CA LEU A 235 -13.62 6.50 18.76
C LEU A 235 -14.36 5.80 19.92
N SER A 236 -15.67 5.63 19.79
CA SER A 236 -16.50 4.94 20.79
C SER A 236 -16.10 3.47 20.93
N GLU A 237 -16.00 2.73 19.83
CA GLU A 237 -15.64 1.31 19.85
C GLU A 237 -14.21 1.08 20.39
N ALA A 238 -13.28 1.96 20.04
CA ALA A 238 -11.92 1.96 20.58
C ALA A 238 -11.91 2.19 22.09
N SER A 239 -12.73 3.13 22.59
CA SER A 239 -12.85 3.43 24.02
C SER A 239 -13.48 2.29 24.83
N LEU A 240 -14.37 1.52 24.21
CA LEU A 240 -15.04 0.36 24.82
C LEU A 240 -14.21 -0.92 24.74
N GLY A 241 -13.05 -0.91 24.06
CA GLY A 241 -12.21 -2.11 23.87
C GLY A 241 -12.89 -3.23 23.10
N ARG A 242 -13.90 -2.91 22.28
CA ARG A 242 -14.73 -3.88 21.55
C ARG A 242 -14.13 -4.37 20.24
N SER A 243 -13.08 -3.71 19.76
CA SER A 243 -12.38 -4.12 18.54
C SER A 243 -11.59 -5.41 18.78
N LEU A 244 -12.09 -6.52 18.23
CA LEU A 244 -11.49 -7.86 18.36
C LEU A 244 -10.35 -8.11 17.36
N GLN A 245 -10.22 -7.27 16.31
CA GLN A 245 -9.20 -7.39 15.27
C GLN A 245 -8.69 -6.00 14.90
N TRP A 246 -7.37 -5.88 14.69
CA TRP A 246 -6.81 -4.67 14.08
C TRP A 246 -7.39 -4.50 12.69
N SER A 247 -8.29 -3.53 12.58
CA SER A 247 -9.01 -3.14 11.38
C SER A 247 -8.75 -1.65 11.18
N GLY A 248 -8.66 -1.23 9.94
CA GLY A 248 -8.28 0.14 9.59
C GLY A 248 -7.61 0.12 8.24
N SER A 249 -8.30 0.66 7.24
CA SER A 249 -7.72 0.89 5.93
C SER A 249 -8.21 2.21 5.41
N VAL A 250 -7.28 3.01 4.91
CA VAL A 250 -7.53 4.33 4.37
C VAL A 250 -6.88 4.47 2.99
N ALA A 251 -7.53 5.21 2.09
CA ALA A 251 -7.01 5.49 0.77
C ALA A 251 -7.46 6.86 0.27
N TRP A 252 -6.59 7.54 -0.47
CA TRP A 252 -6.96 8.73 -1.23
C TRP A 252 -7.63 8.33 -2.53
N GLN A 253 -8.61 9.13 -2.94
CA GLN A 253 -9.10 9.09 -4.30
C GLN A 253 -8.00 9.66 -5.21
N ARG A 254 -7.54 8.87 -6.18
CA ARG A 254 -6.38 9.25 -7.03
C ARG A 254 -6.55 10.60 -7.72
N ASP A 255 -7.75 10.88 -8.24
CA ASP A 255 -8.03 12.07 -9.04
C ASP A 255 -8.42 13.29 -8.20
N SER A 256 -8.56 13.12 -6.88
CA SER A 256 -8.93 14.20 -5.97
C SER A 256 -8.08 14.18 -4.71
N ALA A 257 -7.25 15.21 -4.58
CA ALA A 257 -6.47 15.43 -3.37
C ALA A 257 -7.32 15.73 -2.11
N ASN A 258 -8.63 15.91 -2.27
CA ASN A 258 -9.52 16.26 -1.16
C ASN A 258 -10.38 15.09 -0.69
N ILE A 259 -10.53 14.02 -1.47
CA ILE A 259 -11.45 12.93 -1.14
C ILE A 259 -10.71 11.75 -0.55
N LEU A 260 -11.06 11.42 0.70
CA LEU A 260 -10.51 10.31 1.44
C LEU A 260 -11.59 9.30 1.73
N GLY A 261 -11.27 8.02 1.69
CA GLY A 261 -12.15 6.94 2.09
C GLY A 261 -11.46 6.04 3.11
N ALA A 262 -12.21 5.60 4.12
CA ALA A 262 -11.70 4.66 5.12
C ALA A 262 -12.74 3.61 5.48
N VAL A 263 -12.27 2.47 5.97
CA VAL A 263 -13.07 1.46 6.65
C VAL A 263 -12.48 1.18 8.03
N TYR A 264 -13.34 1.10 9.03
CA TYR A 264 -13.01 0.67 10.38
C TYR A 264 -14.18 -0.08 11.00
N GLY A 265 -13.91 -1.27 11.52
CA GLY A 265 -14.98 -2.16 12.01
C GLY A 265 -16.01 -2.38 10.90
N SER A 266 -17.29 -2.31 11.22
CA SER A 266 -18.36 -2.58 10.23
C SER A 266 -18.70 -1.41 9.31
N ARG A 267 -18.05 -0.25 9.50
CA ARG A 267 -18.43 1.02 8.87
C ARG A 267 -17.35 1.54 7.93
N PHE A 268 -17.80 2.25 6.90
CA PHE A 268 -16.93 3.07 6.08
C PHE A 268 -17.28 4.55 6.23
N SER A 269 -16.33 5.40 5.91
CA SER A 269 -16.49 6.85 5.96
C SER A 269 -15.70 7.50 4.84
N ILE A 270 -16.27 8.57 4.29
CA ILE A 270 -15.72 9.35 3.19
C ILE A 270 -15.64 10.79 3.67
N TRP A 271 -14.47 11.40 3.54
CA TRP A 271 -14.23 12.80 3.89
C TRP A 271 -13.93 13.61 2.65
N ASP A 272 -14.35 14.87 2.69
CA ASP A 272 -13.91 15.91 1.77
C ASP A 272 -13.10 16.92 2.58
N LEU A 273 -11.79 16.93 2.38
CA LEU A 273 -10.84 17.80 3.07
C LEU A 273 -11.14 19.29 2.83
N SER A 274 -11.81 19.63 1.73
CA SER A 274 -12.24 21.01 1.47
C SER A 274 -13.45 21.45 2.32
N LYS A 275 -14.14 20.49 2.97
CA LYS A 275 -15.37 20.70 3.74
C LYS A 275 -15.31 20.03 5.13
N LEU A 276 -14.18 20.17 5.83
CA LEU A 276 -14.02 19.64 7.19
C LEU A 276 -14.75 20.48 8.23
N GLN A 277 -16.08 20.39 8.28
CA GLN A 277 -16.87 20.99 9.36
C GLN A 277 -16.79 20.12 10.61
N GLY A 278 -15.79 20.39 11.46
CA GLY A 278 -15.59 19.67 12.73
C GLY A 278 -15.14 18.22 12.57
N GLY A 279 -14.45 17.88 11.46
CA GLY A 279 -13.92 16.54 11.21
C GLY A 279 -14.96 15.48 10.83
N LYS A 280 -16.24 15.87 10.69
CA LYS A 280 -17.33 14.96 10.34
C LYS A 280 -17.15 14.43 8.90
N PRO A 281 -17.36 13.11 8.65
CA PRO A 281 -17.36 12.59 7.29
C PRO A 281 -18.48 13.21 6.44
N LEU A 282 -18.18 13.42 5.16
CA LEU A 282 -19.15 13.81 4.13
C LEU A 282 -20.24 12.74 3.98
N ALA A 283 -19.81 11.47 3.98
CA ALA A 283 -20.67 10.32 3.84
C ALA A 283 -20.15 9.16 4.70
N ALA A 284 -21.06 8.36 5.27
CA ALA A 284 -20.71 7.16 6.02
C ALA A 284 -21.80 6.11 5.85
N GLY A 285 -21.42 4.85 5.92
CA GLY A 285 -22.33 3.71 5.76
C GLY A 285 -21.78 2.45 6.41
N ASN A 286 -22.53 1.36 6.29
CA ASN A 286 -22.14 0.04 6.78
C ASN A 286 -21.77 -0.84 5.58
N SER A 287 -20.78 -1.72 5.75
CA SER A 287 -20.41 -2.70 4.71
C SER A 287 -20.51 -4.13 5.24
N PHE A 288 -19.57 -4.56 6.08
CA PHE A 288 -19.56 -5.90 6.65
C PHE A 288 -19.90 -5.84 8.14
N PRO A 289 -21.01 -6.43 8.61
CA PRO A 289 -21.32 -6.51 10.04
C PRO A 289 -20.20 -7.15 10.87
N GLU A 290 -19.45 -8.08 10.27
CA GLU A 290 -18.34 -8.81 10.89
C GLU A 290 -17.04 -7.99 10.96
N GLY A 291 -16.98 -6.82 10.32
CA GLY A 291 -15.80 -5.98 10.23
C GLY A 291 -15.18 -5.97 8.82
N GLY A 292 -14.88 -4.78 8.31
CA GLY A 292 -14.12 -4.56 7.09
C GLY A 292 -12.62 -4.58 7.34
N ASP A 293 -11.86 -4.91 6.30
CA ASP A 293 -10.40 -5.03 6.34
C ASP A 293 -9.72 -4.01 5.43
N LYS A 294 -9.84 -4.18 4.11
CA LYS A 294 -9.25 -3.27 3.12
C LYS A 294 -10.30 -2.35 2.51
N PHE A 295 -9.92 -1.09 2.26
CA PHE A 295 -10.66 -0.11 1.50
C PHE A 295 -9.82 0.30 0.28
N ARG A 296 -10.38 0.23 -0.93
CA ARG A 296 -9.68 0.65 -2.16
C ARG A 296 -10.63 1.44 -3.06
N TRP A 297 -10.13 2.55 -3.61
CA TRP A 297 -10.82 3.29 -4.65
C TRP A 297 -10.64 2.63 -6.02
N CYS A 298 -11.71 2.63 -6.82
CA CYS A 298 -11.63 2.27 -8.22
C CYS A 298 -10.91 3.39 -8.98
N HIS A 299 -9.86 3.04 -9.71
CA HIS A 299 -8.99 4.02 -10.35
C HIS A 299 -9.53 4.51 -11.69
N SER A 300 -10.19 3.63 -12.45
CA SER A 300 -10.79 4.00 -13.73
C SER A 300 -12.16 4.67 -13.60
N TYR A 301 -12.86 4.43 -12.48
CA TYR A 301 -14.15 5.03 -12.17
C TYR A 301 -14.18 5.47 -10.70
N PRO A 302 -13.71 6.70 -10.40
CA PRO A 302 -13.49 7.18 -9.04
C PRO A 302 -14.74 7.25 -8.15
N ASP A 303 -15.94 7.17 -8.74
CA ASP A 303 -17.21 7.08 -8.02
C ASP A 303 -17.38 5.73 -7.29
N TYR A 304 -16.61 4.70 -7.65
CA TYR A 304 -16.69 3.39 -7.04
C TYR A 304 -15.55 3.15 -6.05
N PHE A 305 -15.86 2.44 -4.98
CA PHE A 305 -14.88 1.90 -4.05
C PHE A 305 -15.29 0.50 -3.62
N ALA A 306 -14.32 -0.28 -3.17
CA ALA A 306 -14.54 -1.63 -2.71
C ALA A 306 -14.01 -1.82 -1.30
N ILE A 307 -14.65 -2.74 -0.59
CA ILE A 307 -14.31 -3.13 0.77
C ILE A 307 -14.27 -4.67 0.84
N SER A 308 -13.30 -5.23 1.56
CA SER A 308 -13.23 -6.66 1.90
C SER A 308 -13.43 -6.90 3.40
N THR A 309 -13.54 -8.16 3.77
CA THR A 309 -13.51 -8.64 5.17
C THR A 309 -12.55 -9.81 5.31
N GLN A 310 -11.91 -9.94 6.47
CA GLN A 310 -11.16 -11.13 6.86
C GLN A 310 -12.04 -12.23 7.47
N SER A 311 -13.32 -11.96 7.71
CA SER A 311 -14.24 -12.94 8.29
C SER A 311 -14.58 -14.03 7.27
N PRO A 312 -14.33 -15.32 7.58
CA PRO A 312 -14.72 -16.43 6.70
C PRO A 312 -16.21 -16.78 6.81
N ALA A 313 -17.00 -16.04 7.62
CA ALA A 313 -18.38 -16.42 7.97
C ALA A 313 -19.31 -16.59 6.76
N LYS A 314 -19.06 -15.85 5.67
CA LYS A 314 -19.85 -15.90 4.43
C LYS A 314 -19.03 -16.27 3.18
N GLY A 315 -17.77 -16.69 3.35
CA GLY A 315 -16.85 -16.95 2.25
C GLY A 315 -16.01 -15.73 1.86
N ALA A 316 -15.33 -15.80 0.72
CA ALA A 316 -14.51 -14.71 0.20
C ALA A 316 -15.39 -13.72 -0.57
N LEU A 317 -15.74 -12.62 0.09
CA LEU A 317 -16.64 -11.58 -0.44
C LEU A 317 -15.92 -10.24 -0.59
N VAL A 318 -16.30 -9.49 -1.63
CA VAL A 318 -15.96 -8.07 -1.81
C VAL A 318 -17.25 -7.29 -2.02
N HIS A 319 -17.44 -6.21 -1.27
CA HIS A 319 -18.55 -5.26 -1.45
C HIS A 319 -18.07 -4.08 -2.28
N VAL A 320 -18.76 -3.77 -3.37
CA VAL A 320 -18.52 -2.58 -4.19
C VAL A 320 -19.64 -1.59 -3.97
N HIS A 321 -19.25 -0.35 -3.67
CA HIS A 321 -20.15 0.76 -3.36
C HIS A 321 -19.96 1.88 -4.38
N ASN A 322 -21.01 2.66 -4.60
CA ASN A 322 -20.96 3.90 -5.35
C ASN A 322 -21.06 5.09 -4.38
N MET A 323 -20.09 6.00 -4.42
CA MET A 323 -20.00 7.19 -3.57
C MET A 323 -21.21 8.12 -3.72
N ASN A 324 -21.84 8.15 -4.88
CA ASN A 324 -23.04 8.96 -5.11
C ASN A 324 -24.30 8.32 -4.48
N TYR A 325 -24.23 7.05 -4.09
CA TYR A 325 -25.34 6.25 -3.57
C TYR A 325 -24.94 5.44 -2.32
N VAL A 326 -24.19 6.02 -1.38
CA VAL A 326 -23.68 5.34 -0.18
C VAL A 326 -24.75 4.69 0.72
N HIS A 327 -26.03 5.03 0.56
CA HIS A 327 -27.14 4.46 1.30
C HIS A 327 -27.79 3.25 0.62
N THR A 328 -27.44 2.96 -0.64
CA THR A 328 -27.93 1.77 -1.34
C THR A 328 -27.14 0.54 -0.90
N GLN A 329 -27.73 -0.64 -1.10
CA GLN A 329 -27.00 -1.88 -0.85
C GLN A 329 -25.79 -1.98 -1.80
N PRO A 330 -24.62 -2.44 -1.31
CA PRO A 330 -23.48 -2.67 -2.18
C PRO A 330 -23.75 -3.80 -3.17
N GLU A 331 -23.05 -3.76 -4.29
CA GLU A 331 -22.91 -4.92 -5.15
C GLU A 331 -21.97 -5.93 -4.48
N ILE A 332 -22.42 -7.18 -4.34
CA ILE A 332 -21.70 -8.22 -3.58
C ILE A 332 -21.09 -9.22 -4.56
N PHE A 333 -19.77 -9.27 -4.62
CA PHE A 333 -19.03 -10.25 -5.40
C PHE A 333 -18.61 -11.42 -4.51
N THR A 334 -19.18 -12.61 -4.79
CA THR A 334 -18.78 -13.85 -4.13
C THR A 334 -17.66 -14.51 -4.93
N VAL A 335 -16.42 -14.36 -4.47
CA VAL A 335 -15.23 -14.87 -5.18
C VAL A 335 -15.00 -16.35 -4.90
N ALA A 336 -15.24 -16.79 -3.66
CA ALA A 336 -15.18 -18.20 -3.29
C ALA A 336 -16.10 -18.50 -2.11
N SER A 337 -16.65 -19.71 -2.07
CA SER A 337 -17.47 -20.17 -0.94
C SER A 337 -16.62 -20.43 0.30
N ARG A 338 -17.29 -20.58 1.45
CA ARG A 338 -16.67 -21.06 2.70
C ARG A 338 -15.81 -22.32 2.46
N PRO A 339 -14.68 -22.47 3.18
CA PRO A 339 -14.16 -21.63 4.27
C PRO A 339 -13.20 -20.51 3.79
N HIS A 340 -13.20 -20.18 2.49
CA HIS A 340 -12.27 -19.20 1.93
C HIS A 340 -12.57 -17.78 2.43
N LEU A 341 -11.53 -16.93 2.45
CA LEU A 341 -11.60 -15.50 2.77
C LEU A 341 -10.75 -14.71 1.76
N VAL A 342 -11.08 -13.43 1.59
CA VAL A 342 -10.27 -12.51 0.79
C VAL A 342 -9.03 -12.14 1.59
N ARG A 343 -7.85 -12.44 1.04
CA ARG A 343 -6.55 -12.12 1.67
C ARG A 343 -6.12 -10.70 1.38
N ASP A 344 -6.29 -10.29 0.14
CA ASP A 344 -6.06 -8.93 -0.32
C ASP A 344 -6.80 -8.74 -1.65
N PHE A 345 -7.02 -7.50 -2.05
CA PHE A 345 -7.58 -7.19 -3.34
C PHE A 345 -7.17 -5.79 -3.80
N ASP A 346 -7.22 -5.58 -5.12
CA ASP A 346 -7.01 -4.28 -5.70
C ASP A 346 -7.72 -4.14 -7.06
N PHE A 347 -8.01 -2.90 -7.47
CA PHE A 347 -8.51 -2.60 -8.81
C PHE A 347 -7.37 -2.62 -9.82
N LEU A 348 -7.57 -3.19 -11.00
CA LEU A 348 -6.57 -3.09 -12.08
C LEU A 348 -6.49 -1.64 -12.60
N GLY A 349 -5.28 -1.22 -13.01
CA GLY A 349 -5.04 0.08 -13.66
C GLY A 349 -5.40 0.10 -15.15
N LEU A 350 -5.98 -0.98 -15.68
CA LEU A 350 -6.40 -1.09 -17.08
C LEU A 350 -7.50 -0.08 -17.43
N ARG A 351 -7.43 0.47 -18.65
CA ARG A 351 -8.49 1.31 -19.21
C ARG A 351 -9.69 0.47 -19.65
N GLY A 352 -10.86 1.10 -19.72
CA GLY A 352 -12.12 0.44 -20.07
C GLY A 352 -12.85 -0.08 -18.84
N ILE A 353 -13.55 -1.21 -18.99
CA ILE A 353 -14.39 -1.77 -17.91
C ILE A 353 -13.52 -2.03 -16.68
N PRO A 354 -13.87 -1.48 -15.50
CA PRO A 354 -13.09 -1.66 -14.29
C PRO A 354 -13.05 -3.14 -13.90
N ARG A 355 -11.88 -3.61 -13.46
CA ARG A 355 -11.65 -5.01 -13.06
C ARG A 355 -11.09 -5.06 -11.65
N LEU A 356 -11.54 -6.03 -10.88
CA LEU A 356 -10.99 -6.36 -9.57
C LEU A 356 -10.09 -7.58 -9.69
N ALA A 357 -8.93 -7.51 -9.05
CA ALA A 357 -8.06 -8.64 -8.77
C ALA A 357 -8.15 -9.00 -7.30
N VAL A 358 -8.53 -10.23 -6.98
CA VAL A 358 -8.79 -10.69 -5.62
C VAL A 358 -7.94 -11.91 -5.31
N ALA A 359 -7.16 -11.85 -4.23
CA ALA A 359 -6.38 -12.97 -3.74
C ALA A 359 -7.20 -13.81 -2.75
N VAL A 360 -7.37 -15.09 -3.08
CA VAL A 360 -8.06 -16.07 -2.24
C VAL A 360 -7.20 -17.32 -2.13
N ALA A 361 -6.71 -17.61 -0.92
CA ALA A 361 -5.78 -18.70 -0.66
C ALA A 361 -4.56 -18.66 -1.60
N ARG A 362 -4.50 -19.53 -2.62
CA ARG A 362 -3.38 -19.62 -3.58
C ARG A 362 -3.74 -19.08 -4.97
N THR A 363 -4.91 -18.47 -5.11
CA THR A 363 -5.45 -18.10 -6.42
C THR A 363 -5.69 -16.60 -6.47
N VAL A 364 -5.32 -15.98 -7.59
CA VAL A 364 -5.80 -14.64 -7.96
C VAL A 364 -6.95 -14.80 -8.94
N VAL A 365 -8.08 -14.20 -8.60
CA VAL A 365 -9.28 -14.17 -9.45
C VAL A 365 -9.45 -12.74 -9.95
N ILE A 366 -9.49 -12.57 -11.27
CA ILE A 366 -9.68 -11.28 -11.95
C ILE A 366 -11.02 -11.30 -12.70
N PHE A 367 -11.87 -10.32 -12.43
CA PHE A 367 -13.20 -10.19 -13.04
C PHE A 367 -13.59 -8.71 -13.23
N PRO A 368 -14.40 -8.37 -14.26
CA PRO A 368 -14.96 -7.04 -14.42
C PRO A 368 -16.03 -6.73 -13.36
N ILE A 369 -16.17 -5.46 -13.01
CA ILE A 369 -17.29 -4.95 -12.21
C ILE A 369 -18.23 -4.13 -13.11
N GLY A 370 -19.54 -4.20 -12.89
CA GLY A 370 -20.53 -3.46 -13.68
C GLY A 370 -20.91 -4.09 -15.02
N VAL A 371 -20.64 -5.39 -15.23
CA VAL A 371 -21.18 -6.17 -16.35
C VAL A 371 -22.05 -7.26 -15.73
N GLU A 372 -23.34 -7.31 -16.09
CA GLU A 372 -24.17 -8.46 -15.70
C GLU A 372 -23.57 -9.74 -16.32
N PRO A 373 -23.42 -10.82 -15.54
CA PRO A 373 -22.77 -12.05 -15.97
C PRO A 373 -23.45 -12.76 -17.14
#